data_AF-A0A0A1TNH9-F1
#
_entry.id   AF-A0A0A1TNH9-F1
#
_cell.length_a   1.000
_cell.length_b   1.000
_cell.length_c   1.000
_cell.angle_alpha   90.00
_cell.angle_beta   90.00
_cell.angle_gamma   90.00
#
_symmetry.space_group_name_H-M   'P 1'
#
loop_
_entity.id
_entity.type
_entity.pdbx_description
1 polymer ?
#
loop_
_entity_poly.entity_id
_entity_poly.type
_entity_poly.pdbx_seq_one_letter_code
_entity_poly.pdbx_strand_id
1 'polypeptide(L)'
;MSAAHKAEALKFLVHFLGDITQPLHDEAAERGANDVKVTFNGYSDNLHADWDTYIPQQKTGGGSLTYASTWANDIVSQINNGIYKSQAAGWISGDTVATGSVISTATRWASDANTFVCSVVMPNGFEALQQGDLYPDYYNSVIDTVELQIAKGGYRLANWLNLIYSTKVAKRSEQVEDIDLTGRDLLPPVRALSKAKLARLAMDGDCCTARGEHKH
;
A
#
# COMPACT_ATOMS: atom_id res chain seq x y z
N MET A 1 11.95 -8.94 12.39
CA MET A 1 10.87 -9.51 11.54
C MET A 1 11.28 -10.87 11.00
N SER A 2 10.38 -11.86 11.09
CA SER A 2 10.54 -13.19 10.47
C SER A 2 10.54 -13.11 8.94
N ALA A 3 10.92 -14.20 8.27
CA ALA A 3 10.80 -14.30 6.81
C ALA A 3 9.33 -14.19 6.35
N ALA A 4 8.40 -14.80 7.09
CA ALA A 4 6.97 -14.74 6.82
C ALA A 4 6.42 -13.30 6.89
N HIS A 5 6.73 -12.55 7.95
CA HIS A 5 6.28 -11.15 8.06
C HIS A 5 6.89 -10.25 6.96
N LYS A 6 8.11 -10.54 6.50
CA LYS A 6 8.71 -9.79 5.37
C LYS A 6 7.99 -10.09 4.05
N ALA A 7 7.63 -11.35 3.81
CA ALA A 7 6.89 -11.74 2.62
C ALA A 7 5.49 -11.14 2.60
N GLU A 8 4.80 -11.15 3.74
CA GLU A 8 3.50 -10.50 3.91
C GLU A 8 3.59 -8.98 3.71
N ALA A 9 4.55 -8.31 4.36
CA ALA A 9 4.75 -6.87 4.19
C ALA A 9 5.03 -6.49 2.74
N LEU A 10 5.81 -7.31 2.00
CA LEU A 10 6.07 -7.07 0.58
C LEU A 10 4.79 -7.19 -0.26
N LYS A 11 3.92 -8.17 0.01
CA LYS A 11 2.63 -8.30 -0.69
C LYS A 11 1.75 -7.07 -0.46
N PHE A 12 1.66 -6.60 0.78
CA PHE A 12 0.93 -5.37 1.10
C PHE A 12 1.50 -4.15 0.37
N LEU A 13 2.82 -3.99 0.31
CA LEU A 13 3.43 -2.89 -0.44
C LEU A 13 3.09 -2.96 -1.94
N VAL A 14 3.18 -4.14 -2.55
CA VAL A 14 2.85 -4.31 -3.98
C VAL A 14 1.38 -3.96 -4.24
N HIS A 15 0.47 -4.35 -3.35
CA HIS A 15 -0.96 -4.11 -3.51
C HIS A 15 -1.35 -2.65 -3.26
N PHE A 16 -1.00 -2.12 -2.08
CA PHE A 16 -1.43 -0.77 -1.66
C PHE A 16 -0.82 0.36 -2.51
N LEU A 17 0.37 0.16 -3.11
CA LEU A 17 0.92 1.14 -4.04
C LEU A 17 0.19 1.16 -5.39
N GLY A 18 -0.54 0.10 -5.73
CA GLY A 18 -1.50 0.09 -6.82
C GLY A 18 -2.80 0.79 -6.41
N ASP A 19 -3.38 0.41 -5.26
CA ASP A 19 -4.65 0.97 -4.78
C ASP A 19 -4.61 2.49 -4.61
N ILE A 20 -3.52 3.04 -4.06
CA ILE A 20 -3.35 4.49 -3.83
C ILE A 20 -3.28 5.33 -5.11
N THR A 21 -3.28 4.70 -6.29
CA THR A 21 -3.39 5.43 -7.56
C THR A 21 -4.79 5.34 -8.17
N GLN A 22 -5.69 4.51 -7.63
CA GLN A 22 -7.08 4.47 -8.06
C GLN A 22 -7.85 5.61 -7.37
N PRO A 23 -8.31 6.65 -8.10
CA PRO A 23 -8.86 7.86 -7.48
C PRO A 23 -9.98 7.62 -6.45
N LEU A 24 -10.82 6.60 -6.64
CA LEU A 24 -11.92 6.24 -5.74
C LEU A 24 -11.48 5.48 -4.48
N HIS A 25 -10.23 5.00 -4.39
CA HIS A 25 -9.65 4.50 -3.14
C HIS A 25 -9.21 5.64 -2.21
N ASP A 26 -9.08 6.86 -2.75
CA ASP A 26 -8.74 8.09 -2.04
C ASP A 26 -9.96 9.01 -1.84
N GLU A 27 -11.19 8.48 -1.92
CA GLU A 27 -12.44 9.23 -1.81
C GLU A 27 -13.43 8.56 -0.83
N ALA A 28 -14.13 9.37 -0.03
CA ALA A 28 -15.09 8.89 0.97
C ALA A 28 -16.54 8.86 0.46
N ALA A 29 -16.90 9.75 -0.46
CA ALA A 29 -18.26 9.91 -0.98
C ALA A 29 -18.82 8.57 -1.49
N GLU A 30 -20.04 8.23 -1.05
CA GLU A 30 -20.72 6.99 -1.44
C GLU A 30 -19.86 5.72 -1.23
N ARG A 31 -19.03 5.74 -0.17
CA ARG A 31 -18.04 4.71 0.17
C ARG A 31 -17.07 4.45 -0.99
N GLY A 32 -16.41 5.50 -1.48
CA GLY A 32 -15.57 5.42 -2.68
C GLY A 32 -16.39 5.11 -3.92
N ALA A 33 -17.62 5.63 -4.02
CA ALA A 33 -18.58 5.39 -5.10
C ALA A 33 -19.07 3.94 -5.28
N ASN A 34 -18.92 3.07 -4.26
CA ASN A 34 -19.52 1.73 -4.26
C ASN A 34 -21.07 1.76 -4.27
N ASP A 35 -21.66 2.82 -3.70
CA ASP A 35 -23.11 3.00 -3.67
C ASP A 35 -23.66 3.72 -4.93
N VAL A 36 -22.79 4.20 -5.82
CA VAL A 36 -23.19 4.85 -7.08
C VAL A 36 -23.46 3.78 -8.14
N LYS A 37 -24.74 3.44 -8.30
CA LYS A 37 -25.19 2.46 -9.31
C LYS A 37 -25.15 3.08 -10.70
N VAL A 38 -24.51 2.39 -11.63
CA VAL A 38 -24.30 2.82 -13.02
C VAL A 38 -24.49 1.65 -13.97
N THR A 39 -24.63 1.95 -15.26
CA THR A 39 -24.61 0.95 -16.33
C THR A 39 -23.35 1.15 -17.16
N PHE A 40 -22.60 0.08 -17.38
CA PHE A 40 -21.41 0.10 -18.24
C PHE A 40 -21.48 -1.04 -19.25
N ASN A 41 -21.46 -0.68 -20.54
CA ASN A 41 -21.48 -1.62 -21.67
C ASN A 41 -22.62 -2.65 -21.56
N GLY A 42 -23.81 -2.19 -21.16
CA GLY A 42 -25.02 -2.98 -20.96
C GLY A 42 -25.15 -3.72 -19.62
N TYR A 43 -24.14 -3.66 -18.75
CA TYR A 43 -24.15 -4.32 -17.43
C TYR A 43 -24.44 -3.31 -16.33
N SER A 44 -25.29 -3.69 -15.36
CA SER A 44 -25.57 -2.87 -14.18
C SER A 44 -24.63 -3.24 -13.03
N ASP A 45 -23.77 -2.30 -12.65
CA ASP A 45 -22.77 -2.46 -11.59
C ASP A 45 -22.71 -1.20 -10.70
N ASN A 46 -21.52 -0.81 -10.25
CA ASN A 46 -21.28 0.42 -9.50
C ASN A 46 -19.98 1.08 -9.97
N LEU A 47 -19.89 2.40 -9.81
CA LEU A 47 -18.80 3.20 -10.35
C LEU A 47 -17.42 2.75 -9.85
N HIS A 48 -17.30 2.31 -8.60
CA HIS A 48 -16.05 1.78 -8.07
C HIS A 48 -15.58 0.53 -8.81
N ALA A 49 -16.49 -0.43 -9.04
CA ALA A 49 -16.18 -1.66 -9.77
C ALA A 49 -15.80 -1.38 -11.24
N ASP A 50 -16.43 -0.39 -11.88
CA ASP A 50 -16.06 0.04 -13.23
C ASP A 50 -14.60 0.52 -13.29
N TRP A 51 -14.20 1.37 -12.35
CA TRP A 51 -12.83 1.89 -12.26
C TRP A 51 -11.79 0.82 -11.88
N ASP A 52 -12.12 -0.06 -10.93
CA ASP A 52 -11.22 -1.14 -10.49
C ASP A 52 -11.02 -2.21 -11.57
N THR A 53 -12.08 -2.54 -12.31
CA THR A 53 -12.15 -3.80 -13.06
C THR A 53 -12.58 -3.61 -14.50
N TYR A 54 -13.77 -3.07 -14.75
CA TYR A 54 -14.39 -3.20 -16.07
C TYR A 54 -13.79 -2.26 -17.11
N ILE A 55 -13.44 -1.03 -16.74
CA ILE A 55 -12.75 -0.08 -17.63
C ILE A 55 -11.34 -0.59 -17.99
N PRO A 56 -10.46 -0.99 -17.04
CA PRO A 56 -9.19 -1.63 -17.36
C PRO A 56 -9.32 -2.89 -18.22
N GLN A 57 -10.31 -3.76 -17.94
CA GLN A 57 -10.51 -4.98 -18.71
C GLN A 57 -11.07 -4.71 -20.10
N GLN A 58 -11.91 -3.68 -20.27
CA GLN A 58 -12.40 -3.24 -21.58
C GLN A 58 -11.24 -2.79 -22.48
N LYS A 59 -10.24 -2.09 -21.93
CA LYS A 59 -9.04 -1.70 -22.67
C LYS A 59 -8.13 -2.87 -23.02
N THR A 60 -7.93 -3.79 -22.09
CA THR A 60 -6.98 -4.90 -22.26
C THR A 60 -7.57 -6.11 -23.00
N GLY A 61 -8.89 -6.22 -23.05
CA GLY A 61 -9.61 -7.38 -23.58
C GLY A 61 -9.80 -8.52 -22.56
N GLY A 62 -9.37 -8.35 -21.30
CA GLY A 62 -9.64 -9.30 -20.21
C GLY A 62 -8.66 -9.23 -19.03
N GLY A 63 -9.00 -9.88 -17.92
CA GLY A 63 -8.23 -9.81 -16.65
C GLY A 63 -7.14 -10.86 -16.45
N SER A 64 -6.70 -11.58 -17.49
CA SER A 64 -5.67 -12.63 -17.35
C SER A 64 -4.26 -12.04 -17.17
N LEU A 65 -3.33 -12.82 -16.57
CA LEU A 65 -1.92 -12.42 -16.47
C LEU A 65 -1.28 -12.13 -17.83
N THR A 66 -1.74 -12.79 -18.90
CA THR A 66 -1.25 -12.53 -20.26
C THR A 66 -1.64 -11.13 -20.74
N TYR A 67 -2.89 -10.72 -20.50
CA TYR A 67 -3.36 -9.38 -20.82
C TYR A 67 -2.64 -8.32 -19.97
N ALA A 68 -2.54 -8.56 -18.66
CA ALA A 68 -1.83 -7.66 -17.75
C ALA A 68 -0.35 -7.49 -18.13
N SER A 69 0.36 -8.59 -18.46
CA SER A 69 1.75 -8.56 -18.91
C SER A 69 1.91 -7.80 -20.23
N THR A 70 1.00 -8.00 -21.18
CA THR A 70 1.02 -7.29 -22.47
C THR A 70 0.83 -5.79 -22.27
N TRP A 71 -0.15 -5.39 -21.46
CA TRP A 71 -0.40 -3.98 -21.18
C TRP A 71 0.73 -3.33 -20.38
N ALA A 72 1.31 -4.03 -19.41
CA ALA A 72 2.48 -3.56 -18.67
C ALA A 72 3.68 -3.30 -19.59
N ASN A 73 3.93 -4.17 -20.57
CA ASN A 73 5.01 -3.97 -21.56
C ASN A 73 4.77 -2.71 -22.42
N ASP A 74 3.52 -2.45 -22.81
CA ASP A 74 3.17 -1.22 -23.53
C ASP A 74 3.38 0.03 -22.67
N ILE A 75 2.88 0.02 -21.42
CA ILE A 75 3.11 1.10 -20.46
C ILE A 75 4.61 1.36 -20.25
N VAL A 76 5.43 0.31 -20.13
CA VAL A 76 6.89 0.43 -20.03
C VAL A 76 7.48 1.07 -21.29
N SER A 77 6.98 0.74 -22.49
CA SER A 77 7.37 1.40 -23.73
C SER A 77 7.01 2.89 -23.72
N GLN A 78 5.80 3.24 -23.26
CA GLN A 78 5.35 4.63 -23.14
C GLN A 78 6.18 5.43 -22.12
N ILE A 79 6.58 4.82 -21.01
CA ILE A 79 7.47 5.42 -20.01
C ILE A 79 8.87 5.67 -20.58
N ASN A 80 9.43 4.71 -21.32
CA ASN A 80 10.80 4.83 -21.81
C ASN A 80 10.93 5.72 -23.05
N ASN A 81 9.95 5.64 -23.95
CA ASN A 81 10.05 6.18 -25.31
C ASN A 81 8.81 6.92 -25.80
N GLY A 82 7.71 6.89 -25.06
CA GLY A 82 6.43 7.47 -25.49
C GLY A 82 5.98 8.67 -24.66
N ILE A 83 4.66 8.78 -24.49
CA ILE A 83 3.99 9.97 -23.95
C ILE A 83 4.32 10.27 -22.48
N TYR A 84 4.76 9.26 -21.73
CA TYR A 84 5.08 9.39 -20.31
C TYR A 84 6.55 9.73 -20.05
N LYS A 85 7.42 9.66 -21.07
CA LYS A 85 8.87 9.83 -20.92
C LYS A 85 9.29 11.13 -20.23
N SER A 86 8.68 12.24 -20.62
CA SER A 86 8.98 13.56 -20.02
C SER A 86 8.38 13.75 -18.63
N GLN A 87 7.42 12.91 -18.23
CA GLN A 87 6.67 13.03 -16.98
C GLN A 87 7.19 12.10 -15.89
N ALA A 88 7.71 10.92 -16.27
CA ALA A 88 8.03 9.82 -15.36
C ALA A 88 8.94 10.22 -14.19
N ALA A 89 9.97 11.01 -14.45
CA ALA A 89 10.88 11.49 -13.40
C ALA A 89 10.16 12.35 -12.33
N GLY A 90 9.11 13.08 -12.71
CA GLY A 90 8.30 13.87 -11.80
C GLY A 90 7.44 13.03 -10.86
N TRP A 91 7.04 11.81 -11.26
CA TRP A 91 6.12 10.96 -10.50
C TRP A 91 6.70 10.45 -9.18
N ILE A 92 8.03 10.41 -9.07
CA ILE A 92 8.79 9.94 -7.90
C ILE A 92 9.58 11.07 -7.22
N SER A 93 9.40 12.32 -7.67
CA SER A 93 10.12 13.46 -7.13
C SER A 93 9.77 13.67 -5.66
N GLY A 94 10.80 13.65 -4.80
CA GLY A 94 10.63 13.80 -3.35
C GLY A 94 10.17 12.54 -2.61
N ASP A 95 10.12 11.38 -3.27
CA ASP A 95 9.85 10.10 -2.61
C ASP A 95 10.97 9.74 -1.63
N THR A 96 10.60 9.32 -0.42
CA THR A 96 11.58 8.93 0.60
C THR A 96 11.03 7.89 1.56
N VAL A 97 11.91 6.94 1.94
CA VAL A 97 11.64 5.90 2.94
C VAL A 97 12.20 6.28 4.32
N ALA A 98 12.63 7.53 4.51
CA ALA A 98 13.14 8.01 5.78
C ALA A 98 12.07 7.93 6.88
N THR A 99 12.49 7.47 8.07
CA THR A 99 11.62 7.40 9.25
C THR A 99 11.01 8.79 9.52
N GLY A 100 9.69 8.86 9.65
CA GLY A 100 8.95 10.11 9.83
C GLY A 100 8.46 10.78 8.54
N SER A 101 8.96 10.37 7.37
CA SER A 101 8.60 10.96 6.06
C SER A 101 7.89 9.99 5.10
N VAL A 102 7.67 8.74 5.52
CA VAL A 102 6.92 7.76 4.70
C VAL A 102 5.47 8.23 4.49
N ILE A 103 4.85 8.77 5.54
CA ILE A 103 3.47 9.28 5.47
C ILE A 103 3.37 10.43 4.47
N SER A 104 4.33 11.36 4.44
CA SER A 104 4.28 12.46 3.47
C SER A 104 4.43 11.99 2.02
N THR A 105 5.20 10.93 1.77
CA THR A 105 5.28 10.30 0.43
C THR A 105 3.93 9.68 0.05
N ALA A 106 3.34 8.86 0.93
CA ALA A 106 2.04 8.24 0.67
C ALA A 106 0.92 9.30 0.49
N THR A 107 0.88 10.33 1.34
CA THR A 107 -0.10 11.42 1.22
C THR A 107 0.03 12.18 -0.10
N ARG A 108 1.25 12.37 -0.64
CA ARG A 108 1.40 12.97 -1.98
C ARG A 108 0.80 12.08 -3.08
N TRP A 109 1.03 10.77 -3.02
CA TRP A 109 0.48 9.85 -4.02
C TRP A 109 -1.05 9.81 -3.97
N ALA A 110 -1.63 9.72 -2.76
CA ALA A 110 -3.07 9.80 -2.54
C ALA A 110 -3.65 11.13 -3.02
N SER A 111 -2.99 12.26 -2.71
CA SER A 111 -3.44 13.59 -3.15
C SER A 111 -3.41 13.71 -4.67
N ASP A 112 -2.37 13.18 -5.33
CA ASP A 112 -2.26 13.15 -6.80
C ASP A 112 -3.41 12.35 -7.42
N ALA A 113 -3.73 11.17 -6.92
CA ALA A 113 -4.85 10.36 -7.40
C ALA A 113 -6.21 11.03 -7.12
N ASN A 114 -6.41 11.55 -5.91
CA ASN A 114 -7.63 12.23 -5.52
C ASN A 114 -7.94 13.46 -6.41
N THR A 115 -6.94 14.15 -6.97
CA THR A 115 -7.19 15.26 -7.90
C THR A 115 -8.00 14.86 -9.16
N PHE A 116 -7.93 13.59 -9.56
CA PHE A 116 -8.69 13.05 -10.68
C PHE A 116 -10.16 12.79 -10.36
N VAL A 117 -10.53 12.73 -9.07
CA VAL A 117 -11.93 12.54 -8.65
C VAL A 117 -12.80 13.68 -9.18
N CYS A 118 -12.44 14.93 -8.88
CA CYS A 118 -13.22 16.09 -9.31
C CYS A 118 -12.99 16.47 -10.79
N SER A 119 -11.84 16.14 -11.37
CA SER A 119 -11.50 16.58 -12.73
C SER A 119 -11.86 15.57 -13.82
N VAL A 120 -11.90 14.27 -13.50
CA VAL A 120 -12.08 13.19 -14.48
C VAL A 120 -13.17 12.22 -14.06
N VAL A 121 -13.15 11.71 -12.83
CA VAL A 121 -14.09 10.66 -12.38
C VAL A 121 -15.53 11.16 -12.39
N MET A 122 -15.79 12.32 -11.78
CA MET A 122 -17.13 12.86 -11.62
C MET A 122 -17.17 14.40 -11.71
N PRO A 123 -16.71 15.01 -12.82
CA PRO A 123 -16.65 16.46 -12.96
C PRO A 123 -18.03 17.14 -12.91
N ASN A 124 -19.10 16.40 -13.19
CA ASN A 124 -20.48 16.89 -13.17
C ASN A 124 -21.32 16.21 -12.07
N GLY A 125 -20.68 15.59 -11.07
CA GLY A 125 -21.33 14.85 -9.99
C GLY A 125 -21.89 13.47 -10.41
N PHE A 126 -22.39 12.72 -9.42
CA PHE A 126 -22.87 11.35 -9.64
C PHE A 126 -24.14 11.27 -10.47
N GLU A 127 -25.07 12.21 -10.34
CA GLU A 127 -26.34 12.19 -11.09
C GLU A 127 -26.12 12.14 -12.61
N ALA A 128 -25.07 12.82 -13.11
CA ALA A 128 -24.71 12.78 -14.53
C ALA A 128 -24.27 11.39 -15.00
N LEU A 129 -23.64 10.60 -14.13
CA LEU A 129 -23.16 9.24 -14.41
C LEU A 129 -24.29 8.19 -14.36
N GLN A 130 -25.49 8.58 -13.89
CA GLN A 130 -26.63 7.67 -13.73
C GLN A 130 -27.70 7.82 -14.81
N GLN A 131 -27.50 8.69 -15.80
CA GLN A 131 -28.50 8.98 -16.84
C GLN A 131 -28.46 8.03 -18.05
N GLY A 132 -27.54 7.06 -18.08
CA GLY A 132 -27.40 6.15 -19.21
C GLY A 132 -26.25 5.17 -19.05
N ASP A 133 -25.85 4.59 -20.18
CA ASP A 133 -24.66 3.75 -20.26
C ASP A 133 -23.41 4.63 -20.31
N LEU A 134 -22.42 4.31 -19.48
CA LEU A 134 -21.12 4.97 -19.45
C LEU A 134 -20.26 4.63 -20.67
N TYR A 135 -20.58 3.57 -21.41
CA TYR A 135 -19.91 3.22 -22.65
C TYR A 135 -20.66 3.79 -23.88
N PRO A 136 -19.96 4.40 -24.87
CA PRO A 136 -18.51 4.56 -24.96
C PRO A 136 -17.98 5.90 -24.42
N ASP A 137 -18.85 6.88 -24.17
CA ASP A 137 -18.43 8.28 -24.01
C ASP A 137 -17.65 8.51 -22.71
N TYR A 138 -18.18 8.04 -21.57
CA TYR A 138 -17.46 8.15 -20.30
C TYR A 138 -16.19 7.32 -20.33
N TYR A 139 -16.23 6.09 -20.84
CA TYR A 139 -15.04 5.25 -21.04
C TYR A 139 -13.93 5.98 -21.78
N ASN A 140 -14.23 6.56 -22.95
CA ASN A 140 -13.26 7.29 -23.76
C ASN A 140 -12.70 8.52 -23.04
N SER A 141 -13.48 9.15 -22.17
CA SER A 141 -13.04 10.32 -21.40
C SER A 141 -12.09 9.98 -20.24
N VAL A 142 -12.13 8.75 -19.70
CA VAL A 142 -11.39 8.39 -18.49
C VAL A 142 -10.25 7.39 -18.74
N ILE A 143 -10.26 6.64 -19.83
CA ILE A 143 -9.36 5.50 -20.01
C ILE A 143 -7.87 5.89 -20.03
N ASP A 144 -7.53 7.06 -20.58
CA ASP A 144 -6.16 7.56 -20.58
C ASP A 144 -5.69 7.91 -19.15
N THR A 145 -6.61 8.38 -18.29
CA THR A 145 -6.31 8.62 -16.87
C THR A 145 -6.10 7.31 -16.12
N VAL A 146 -6.93 6.29 -16.39
CA VAL A 146 -6.74 4.95 -15.81
C VAL A 146 -5.36 4.40 -16.16
N GLU A 147 -4.94 4.46 -17.43
CA GLU A 147 -3.59 4.02 -17.83
C GLU A 147 -2.48 4.83 -17.15
N LEU A 148 -2.61 6.16 -17.10
CA LEU A 148 -1.65 7.02 -16.42
C LEU A 148 -1.49 6.64 -14.94
N GLN A 149 -2.58 6.34 -14.24
CA GLN A 149 -2.55 5.98 -12.82
C GLN A 149 -1.93 4.59 -12.60
N ILE A 150 -2.15 3.63 -13.50
CA ILE A 150 -1.46 2.33 -13.48
C ILE A 150 0.05 2.51 -13.74
N ALA A 151 0.42 3.37 -14.71
CA ALA A 151 1.81 3.69 -15.02
C ALA A 151 2.54 4.31 -13.82
N LYS A 152 1.91 5.30 -13.15
CA LYS A 152 2.42 5.90 -11.92
C LYS A 152 2.58 4.87 -10.81
N GLY A 153 1.58 4.00 -10.59
CA GLY A 153 1.63 2.96 -9.55
C GLY A 153 2.83 2.02 -9.73
N GLY A 154 3.02 1.50 -10.94
CA GLY A 154 4.16 0.65 -11.26
C GLY A 154 5.51 1.35 -11.10
N TYR A 155 5.62 2.60 -11.59
CA TYR A 155 6.87 3.38 -11.52
C TYR A 155 7.24 3.77 -10.08
N ARG A 156 6.25 4.18 -9.27
CA ARG A 156 6.41 4.48 -7.83
C ARG A 156 6.79 3.24 -7.04
N LEU A 157 6.15 2.09 -7.30
CA LEU A 157 6.50 0.81 -6.66
C LEU A 157 7.96 0.42 -6.94
N ALA A 158 8.41 0.53 -8.19
CA ALA A 158 9.80 0.23 -8.55
C ALA A 158 10.78 1.14 -7.79
N ASN A 159 10.53 2.45 -7.76
CA ASN A 159 11.35 3.40 -6.99
C ASN A 159 11.34 3.09 -5.49
N TRP A 160 10.16 2.81 -4.92
CA TRP A 160 10.00 2.52 -3.49
C TRP A 160 10.79 1.28 -3.06
N LEU A 161 10.73 0.21 -3.84
CA LEU A 161 11.52 -1.01 -3.59
C LEU A 161 13.04 -0.74 -3.67
N ASN A 162 13.48 0.10 -4.61
CA ASN A 162 14.88 0.51 -4.73
C ASN A 162 15.34 1.34 -3.52
N LEU A 163 14.50 2.23 -3.00
CA LEU A 163 14.78 3.03 -1.80
C LEU A 163 14.89 2.14 -0.54
N ILE A 164 13.95 1.20 -0.37
CA ILE A 164 14.00 0.21 0.73
C ILE A 164 15.27 -0.65 0.64
N TYR A 165 15.63 -1.11 -0.56
CA TYR A 165 16.81 -1.93 -0.74
C TYR A 165 18.09 -1.16 -0.46
N SER A 166 18.23 0.05 -1.00
CA SER A 166 19.42 0.91 -0.83
C SER A 166 19.65 1.29 0.62
N THR A 167 18.61 1.64 1.37
CA THR A 167 18.74 1.95 2.81
C THR A 167 19.18 0.75 3.63
N LYS A 168 18.75 -0.46 3.27
CA LYS A 168 19.21 -1.69 3.91
C LYS A 168 20.67 -2.01 3.59
N VAL A 169 21.12 -1.77 2.35
CA VAL A 169 22.54 -1.93 1.97
C VAL A 169 23.40 -0.93 2.75
N ALA A 170 23.00 0.35 2.80
CA ALA A 170 23.72 1.38 3.56
C ALA A 170 23.87 1.01 5.05
N LYS A 171 22.79 0.54 5.68
CA LYS A 171 22.83 0.06 7.08
C LYS A 171 23.75 -1.16 7.26
N ARG A 172 23.85 -2.04 6.27
CA ARG A 172 24.75 -3.21 6.32
C ARG A 172 26.22 -2.83 6.09
N SER A 173 26.50 -1.82 5.26
CA SER A 173 27.86 -1.32 5.07
C SER A 173 28.37 -0.50 6.25
N GLU A 174 27.48 0.14 7.01
CA GLU A 174 27.82 0.87 8.24
C GLU A 174 27.96 -0.04 9.47
N GLN A 175 27.24 -1.17 9.53
CA GLN A 175 27.35 -2.14 10.62
C GLN A 175 28.54 -3.11 10.40
N VAL A 176 29.75 -2.66 10.75
CA VAL A 176 30.86 -3.55 11.13
C VAL A 176 31.07 -3.40 12.65
N GLU A 177 30.20 -4.03 13.43
CA GLU A 177 30.50 -4.44 14.81
C GLU A 177 29.47 -5.49 15.23
N ASP A 178 29.92 -6.51 15.96
CA ASP A 178 29.10 -7.63 16.42
C ASP A 178 28.16 -7.13 17.52
N ILE A 179 26.86 -7.05 17.21
CA ILE A 179 25.84 -6.55 18.15
C ILE A 179 25.29 -7.73 18.94
N ASP A 180 25.45 -7.68 20.26
CA ASP A 180 24.81 -8.58 21.21
C ASP A 180 23.27 -8.46 21.09
N LEU A 181 22.65 -9.48 20.49
CA LEU A 181 21.20 -9.56 20.28
C LEU A 181 20.42 -9.98 21.53
N THR A 182 21.06 -10.08 22.71
CA THR A 182 20.38 -10.50 23.95
C THR A 182 19.50 -9.39 24.57
N GLY A 183 19.60 -8.15 24.10
CA GLY A 183 18.72 -7.05 24.52
C GLY A 183 18.89 -6.63 25.99
N ARG A 184 19.98 -7.04 26.64
CA ARG A 184 20.30 -6.69 28.04
C ARG A 184 20.49 -5.19 28.24
N ASP A 185 20.90 -4.48 27.20
CA ASP A 185 21.22 -3.05 27.25
C ASP A 185 19.97 -2.16 27.15
N LEU A 186 18.80 -2.73 26.86
CA LEU A 186 17.51 -2.04 26.86
C LEU A 186 16.81 -2.08 28.23
N LEU A 187 17.41 -2.76 29.22
CA LEU A 187 16.90 -2.79 30.58
C LEU A 187 17.40 -1.55 31.34
N PRO A 188 16.53 -0.82 32.06
CA PRO A 188 16.97 0.26 32.92
C PRO A 188 17.94 -0.29 33.99
N PRO A 189 18.91 0.52 34.47
CA PRO A 189 19.86 0.10 35.49
C PRO A 189 19.13 -0.49 36.69
N VAL A 190 19.58 -1.65 37.15
CA VAL A 190 18.90 -2.42 38.21
C VAL A 190 18.82 -1.54 39.46
N ARG A 191 17.63 -1.01 39.72
CA ARG A 191 17.38 -0.15 40.88
C ARG A 191 17.46 -1.02 42.13
N ALA A 192 18.32 -0.65 43.08
CA ALA A 192 18.42 -1.36 44.35
C ALA A 192 17.01 -1.52 44.97
N LEU A 193 16.68 -2.76 45.34
CA LEU A 193 15.37 -3.08 45.92
C LEU A 193 15.17 -2.29 47.22
N SER A 194 13.99 -1.70 47.40
CA SER A 194 13.65 -1.07 48.68
C SER A 194 13.61 -2.11 49.81
N LYS A 195 13.81 -1.70 51.06
CA LYS A 195 13.69 -2.60 52.23
C LYS A 195 12.38 -3.40 52.23
N ALA A 196 11.28 -2.79 51.77
CA ALA A 196 9.98 -3.46 51.63
C ALA A 196 9.94 -4.54 50.53
N LYS A 197 10.68 -4.37 49.42
CA LYS A 197 10.82 -5.37 48.36
C LYS A 197 11.78 -6.51 48.75
N LEU A 198 12.85 -6.20 49.48
CA LEU A 198 13.76 -7.21 50.06
C LEU A 198 13.04 -8.06 51.11
N ALA A 199 12.20 -7.46 51.96
CA ALA A 199 11.37 -8.19 52.91
C ALA A 199 10.34 -9.09 52.22
N ARG A 200 9.75 -8.65 51.10
CA ARG A 200 8.85 -9.49 50.29
C ARG A 200 9.57 -10.68 49.64
N LEU A 201 10.76 -10.47 49.05
CA LEU A 201 11.58 -11.55 48.49
C LEU A 201 12.08 -12.54 49.54
N ALA A 202 12.33 -12.09 50.76
CA ALA A 202 12.66 -12.97 51.88
C ALA A 202 11.46 -13.77 52.42
N MET A 203 10.23 -13.38 52.06
CA MET A 203 8.99 -14.08 52.43
C MET A 203 8.38 -14.88 51.27
N ASP A 204 8.85 -14.71 50.04
CA ASP A 204 8.38 -15.46 48.86
C ASP A 204 9.06 -16.83 48.76
N GLY A 205 9.00 -17.58 49.86
CA GLY A 205 9.21 -19.02 49.86
C GLY A 205 7.94 -19.69 49.37
N ASP A 206 7.86 -19.96 48.06
CA ASP A 206 6.89 -20.89 47.52
C ASP A 206 7.45 -22.31 47.79
N CYS A 207 6.96 -23.05 48.79
CA CYS A 207 5.61 -23.63 48.88
C CYS A 207 5.20 -24.44 47.65
N CYS A 208 6.07 -25.30 47.12
CA CYS A 208 5.67 -26.46 46.30
C CYS A 208 6.80 -27.50 46.15
N THR A 209 7.15 -28.22 47.22
CA THR A 209 7.86 -29.50 47.15
C THR A 209 7.26 -30.54 48.10
N ALA A 210 6.03 -30.96 47.83
CA ALA A 210 5.52 -32.24 48.30
C ALA A 210 5.15 -33.08 47.06
N ARG A 211 6.12 -33.85 46.57
CA ARG A 211 5.83 -35.04 45.76
C ARG A 211 5.15 -36.05 46.69
N GLY A 212 4.18 -36.76 46.12
CA GLY A 212 3.20 -37.57 46.82
C GLY A 212 3.73 -38.67 47.73
N GLU A 213 2.88 -39.08 48.66
CA GLU A 213 2.27 -40.42 48.74
C GLU A 213 1.14 -40.35 49.78
N HIS A 214 -0.03 -40.92 49.47
CA HIS A 214 -0.73 -41.92 50.31
C HIS A 214 -2.14 -42.21 49.80
N LYS A 215 -2.49 -43.49 49.92
CA LYS A 215 -3.67 -44.21 49.43
C LYS A 215 -4.91 -44.09 50.35
N HIS A 216 -6.03 -44.48 49.75
CA HIS A 216 -7.36 -44.84 50.26
C HIS A 216 -8.36 -43.69 50.43
#